data_AF-A0AAV4KMJ7-F1
#
_entry.id   AF-A0AAV4KMJ7-F1
#
_cell.length_a   1.000
_cell.length_b   1.000
_cell.length_c   1.000
_cell.angle_alpha   90.00
_cell.angle_beta   90.00
_cell.angle_gamma   90.00
#
_symmetry.space_group_name_H-M   'P 1'
#
loop_
_entity.id
_entity.type
_entity.pdbx_description
1 polymer ?
#
loop_
_entity_poly.entity_id
_entity_poly.type
_entity_poly.pdbx_seq_one_letter_code
_entity_poly.pdbx_strand_id
1 'polypeptide(L)'
;MLADIDSDELTDWLAYEQVTGPLGPTRADVLHGIRAAVTANSVAGKGRKATPRDFIPTWDQAPPSPEDMFETVRTVTALLGGTDHTAGGHDADAQ
;
A
#
# COMPACT_ATOMS: atom_id res chain seq x y z
N MET A 1 -1.50 -10.83 -28.43
CA MET A 1 -1.86 -11.44 -27.13
C MET A 1 -3.36 -11.41 -26.86
N LEU A 2 -4.04 -10.25 -26.84
CA LEU A 2 -5.52 -10.24 -26.75
C LEU A 2 -6.21 -10.56 -28.09
N ALA A 3 -5.52 -10.32 -29.22
CA ALA A 3 -6.01 -10.61 -30.56
C ALA A 3 -5.87 -12.09 -30.97
N ASP A 4 -5.22 -12.90 -30.12
CA ASP A 4 -4.91 -14.31 -30.39
C ASP A 4 -5.73 -15.26 -29.49
N ILE A 5 -6.54 -14.72 -28.57
CA ILE A 5 -7.41 -15.48 -27.66
C ILE A 5 -8.86 -15.29 -28.11
N ASP A 6 -9.59 -16.39 -28.26
CA ASP A 6 -11.01 -16.38 -28.56
C ASP A 6 -11.84 -16.04 -27.30
N SER A 7 -13.06 -15.55 -27.51
CA SER A 7 -13.91 -15.04 -26.41
C SER A 7 -14.38 -16.12 -25.44
N ASP A 8 -14.49 -17.35 -25.92
CA ASP A 8 -14.77 -18.55 -25.12
C ASP A 8 -13.61 -18.87 -24.18
N GLU A 9 -12.38 -18.88 -24.67
CA GLU A 9 -11.19 -19.06 -23.84
C GLU A 9 -11.06 -17.97 -22.78
N LEU A 10 -11.34 -16.71 -23.14
CA LEU A 10 -11.35 -15.61 -22.18
C LEU A 10 -12.40 -15.84 -21.06
N THR A 11 -13.56 -16.39 -21.41
CA THR A 11 -14.63 -16.71 -20.47
C THR A 11 -14.22 -17.84 -19.52
N ASP A 12 -13.53 -18.85 -20.02
CA ASP A 12 -12.99 -19.96 -19.23
C ASP A 12 -11.95 -19.47 -18.22
N TRP A 13 -11.06 -18.56 -18.62
CA TRP A 13 -10.11 -17.93 -17.70
C TRP A 13 -10.81 -17.12 -16.60
N LEU A 14 -11.91 -16.44 -16.93
CA LEU A 14 -12.70 -15.65 -15.98
C LEU A 14 -13.44 -16.54 -14.98
N ALA A 15 -14.01 -17.65 -15.44
CA ALA A 15 -14.62 -18.67 -14.58
C ALA A 15 -13.58 -19.34 -13.67
N TYR A 16 -12.40 -19.65 -14.21
CA TYR A 16 -11.29 -20.22 -13.46
C TYR A 16 -10.78 -19.25 -12.38
N GLU A 17 -10.73 -17.95 -12.65
CA GLU A 17 -10.37 -16.94 -11.65
C GLU A 17 -11.40 -16.86 -10.52
N GLN A 18 -12.70 -16.91 -10.81
CA GLN A 18 -13.74 -16.94 -9.77
C GLN A 18 -13.62 -18.15 -8.84
N VAL A 19 -13.20 -19.30 -9.37
CA VAL A 19 -13.03 -20.53 -8.59
C VAL A 19 -11.71 -20.52 -7.81
N THR A 20 -10.63 -20.05 -8.42
CA THR A 20 -9.27 -20.21 -7.88
C THR A 20 -8.70 -18.96 -7.21
N GLY A 21 -9.44 -17.85 -7.27
CA GLY A 21 -9.01 -16.54 -6.83
C GLY A 21 -8.11 -15.83 -7.84
N PRO A 22 -7.68 -14.59 -7.54
CA PRO A 22 -6.97 -13.75 -8.49
C PRO A 22 -5.71 -14.43 -9.04
N LEU A 23 -5.50 -14.33 -10.35
CA LEU A 23 -4.25 -14.80 -10.97
C LEU A 23 -3.26 -13.64 -11.02
N GLY A 24 -2.13 -13.76 -10.31
CA GLY A 24 -1.05 -12.80 -10.40
C GLY A 24 -0.49 -12.28 -9.06
N PRO A 25 0.24 -11.16 -9.07
CA PRO A 25 0.98 -10.62 -7.93
C PRO A 25 0.11 -10.42 -6.68
N THR A 26 -1.14 -9.94 -6.84
CA THR A 26 -2.07 -9.75 -5.74
C THR A 26 -2.36 -11.04 -4.97
N ARG A 27 -2.43 -12.20 -5.64
CA ARG A 27 -2.57 -13.50 -4.96
C ARG A 27 -1.30 -13.88 -4.21
N ALA A 28 -0.13 -13.61 -4.77
CA ALA A 28 1.13 -13.85 -4.08
C ALA A 28 1.21 -13.02 -2.79
N ASP A 29 0.80 -11.75 -2.84
CA ASP A 29 0.75 -10.86 -1.67
C ASP A 29 -0.24 -11.36 -0.61
N VAL A 30 -1.44 -11.79 -1.02
CA VAL A 30 -2.43 -12.37 -0.08
C VAL A 30 -1.90 -13.63 0.60
N LEU A 31 -1.32 -14.56 -0.17
CA LEU A 31 -0.72 -15.78 0.36
C LEU A 31 0.45 -15.47 1.30
N HIS A 32 1.28 -14.49 0.94
CA HIS A 32 2.38 -14.03 1.77
C HIS A 32 1.87 -13.41 3.08
N GLY A 33 0.84 -12.56 3.00
CA GLY A 33 0.21 -11.93 4.15
C GLY A 33 -0.40 -12.96 5.12
N ILE A 34 -1.03 -14.01 4.60
CA ILE A 34 -1.52 -15.13 5.42
C ILE A 34 -0.37 -15.80 6.15
N ARG A 35 0.72 -16.16 5.43
CA ARG A 35 1.89 -16.80 6.03
C ARG A 35 2.57 -15.91 7.07
N ALA A 36 2.72 -14.62 6.79
CA ALA A 36 3.31 -13.65 7.71
C ALA A 36 2.47 -13.49 8.98
N ALA A 37 1.15 -13.40 8.86
CA ALA A 37 0.24 -13.32 10.00
C ALA A 37 0.30 -14.57 10.87
N VAL A 38 0.39 -15.77 10.29
CA VAL A 38 0.58 -17.01 11.04
C VAL A 38 1.89 -16.99 11.81
N THR A 39 3.00 -16.63 11.16
CA THR A 39 4.32 -16.55 11.80
C THR A 39 4.36 -15.48 12.90
N ALA A 40 3.80 -14.30 12.67
CA ALA A 40 3.77 -13.23 13.67
C ALA A 40 2.95 -13.66 14.89
N ASN A 41 1.79 -14.29 14.68
CA ASN A 41 0.91 -14.70 15.76
C ASN A 41 1.39 -15.94 16.52
N SER A 42 2.24 -16.78 15.93
CA SER A 42 2.79 -17.97 16.59
C SER A 42 3.84 -17.61 17.65
N VAL A 43 4.53 -16.48 17.47
CA VAL A 43 5.53 -15.98 18.42
C VAL A 43 5.02 -14.81 19.27
N ALA A 44 3.85 -14.23 18.94
CA ALA A 44 3.29 -13.11 19.66
C ALA A 44 2.67 -13.52 21.01
N GLY A 45 2.96 -12.73 22.05
CA GLY A 45 2.33 -12.84 23.37
C GLY A 45 0.88 -12.32 23.42
N LYS A 46 0.43 -11.86 24.59
CA LYS A 46 -0.88 -11.22 24.74
C LYS A 46 -0.90 -9.86 24.02
N GLY A 47 -1.93 -9.60 23.21
CA GLY A 47 -2.07 -8.34 22.48
C GLY A 47 -2.94 -8.50 21.22
N ARG A 48 -2.93 -7.47 20.37
CA ARG A 48 -3.62 -7.49 19.06
C ARG A 48 -3.03 -8.60 18.20
N LYS A 49 -3.90 -9.47 17.67
CA LYS A 49 -3.49 -10.46 16.67
C LYS A 49 -3.24 -9.76 15.33
N ALA A 50 -2.11 -10.09 14.72
CA ALA A 50 -1.81 -9.63 13.37
C ALA A 50 -2.75 -10.33 12.38
N THR A 51 -3.22 -9.59 11.39
CA THR A 51 -4.10 -10.07 10.33
C THR A 51 -3.34 -10.08 9.01
N PRO A 52 -3.74 -10.87 8.00
CA PRO A 52 -3.06 -10.86 6.70
C PRO A 52 -2.95 -9.46 6.09
N ARG A 53 -3.95 -8.60 6.30
CA ARG A 53 -3.99 -7.23 5.81
C ARG A 53 -2.86 -6.34 6.37
N ASP A 54 -2.34 -6.66 7.55
CA ASP A 54 -1.20 -5.93 8.14
C ASP A 54 0.12 -6.12 7.35
N PHE A 55 0.17 -7.10 6.44
CA PHE A 55 1.37 -7.48 5.69
C PHE A 55 1.21 -7.36 4.16
N ILE A 56 0.07 -6.85 3.69
CA ILE A 56 -0.19 -6.66 2.26
C ILE A 56 0.08 -5.20 1.91
N PRO A 57 0.99 -4.89 0.98
CA PRO A 57 1.22 -3.52 0.53
C PRO A 57 -0.04 -2.99 -0.16
N THR A 58 -0.28 -1.68 0.00
CA THR A 58 -1.35 -1.02 -0.76
C THR A 58 -0.72 -0.43 -2.02
N TRP A 59 -1.06 -1.00 -3.16
CA TRP A 59 -0.60 -0.56 -4.47
C TRP A 59 -1.36 0.69 -4.94
N ASP A 60 -0.79 1.40 -5.91
CA ASP A 60 -1.42 2.50 -6.64
C ASP A 60 -2.00 3.61 -5.75
N GLN A 61 -1.32 3.90 -4.65
CA GLN A 61 -1.63 5.09 -3.85
C GLN A 61 -1.35 6.34 -4.67
N ALA A 62 -2.30 7.29 -4.68
CA ALA A 62 -2.04 8.60 -5.22
C ALA A 62 -0.81 9.20 -4.51
N PRO A 63 0.10 9.87 -5.23
CA PRO A 63 1.19 10.58 -4.57
C PRO A 63 0.59 11.58 -3.57
N PRO A 64 1.17 11.72 -2.36
CA PRO A 64 0.68 12.68 -1.39
C PRO A 64 0.72 14.09 -1.97
N SER A 65 -0.17 14.98 -1.52
CA SER A 65 -0.09 16.37 -1.97
C SER A 65 1.21 17.02 -1.48
N PRO A 66 1.69 18.10 -2.13
CA PRO A 66 2.84 18.86 -1.63
C PRO A 66 2.69 19.29 -0.16
N GLU A 67 1.47 19.64 0.25
CA GLU A 67 1.15 20.02 1.63
C GLU A 67 1.29 18.83 2.60
N ASP A 68 0.78 17.66 2.22
CA ASP A 68 0.90 16.43 3.02
C ASP A 68 2.38 16.02 3.20
N MET A 69 3.18 16.16 2.14
CA MET A 69 4.61 15.90 2.19
C MET A 69 5.32 16.87 3.13
N PHE A 70 4.99 18.17 3.05
CA PHE A 70 5.58 19.19 3.91
C PHE A 70 5.26 18.94 5.39
N GLU A 71 4.00 18.65 5.71
CA GLU A 71 3.58 18.32 7.07
C GLU A 71 4.27 17.07 7.62
N THR A 72 4.45 16.06 6.77
CA THR A 72 5.19 14.85 7.14
C THR A 72 6.65 15.19 7.47
N VAL A 73 7.32 15.95 6.62
CA VAL A 73 8.72 16.38 6.84
C VAL A 73 8.84 17.25 8.08
N ARG A 74 7.91 18.18 8.31
CA ARG A 74 7.87 19.05 9.50
C ARG A 74 7.76 18.22 10.78
N THR A 75 6.85 17.23 10.77
CA THR A 75 6.64 16.33 11.91
C THR A 75 7.88 15.50 12.20
N VAL A 76 8.50 14.93 11.18
CA VAL A 76 9.75 14.15 11.31
C VAL A 76 10.90 15.04 11.80
N THR A 77 11.01 16.26 11.28
CA THR A 77 12.04 17.22 11.68
C THR A 77 11.91 17.60 13.15
N ALA A 78 10.69 17.86 13.62
CA ALA A 78 10.41 18.16 15.03
C ALA A 78 10.74 16.97 15.95
N LEU A 79 10.37 15.74 15.55
CA LEU A 79 10.73 14.51 16.26
C LEU A 79 12.25 14.31 16.41
N LEU A 80 13.01 14.75 15.40
CA LEU A 80 14.47 14.68 15.39
C LEU A 80 15.15 15.91 16.02
N GLY A 81 14.37 16.86 16.57
CA GLY A 81 14.87 18.05 17.26
C GLY A 81 15.33 19.19 16.34
N GLY A 82 14.96 19.17 15.06
CA GLY A 82 15.21 20.26 14.12
C GLY A 82 14.16 21.37 14.18
N THR A 83 14.47 22.51 13.55
CA THR A 83 13.58 23.68 13.47
C THR A 83 13.29 24.05 12.02
N ASP A 84 12.04 24.42 11.74
CA ASP A 84 11.61 24.92 10.43
C ASP A 84 11.82 26.45 10.32
N HIS A 85 12.34 26.90 9.19
CA HIS A 85 12.65 28.31 8.90
C HIS A 85 11.81 28.90 7.76
N THR A 86 10.83 28.16 7.24
CA THR A 86 10.08 28.54 6.02
C THR A 86 8.98 29.60 6.22
N ALA A 87 8.74 30.07 7.45
CA ALA A 87 7.75 31.13 7.76
C ALA A 87 8.07 32.53 7.15
N GLY A 88 9.12 32.69 6.35
CA GLY A 88 9.53 33.97 5.76
C GLY A 88 9.32 34.12 4.26
N GLY A 89 8.68 33.17 3.57
CA GLY A 89 8.75 33.07 2.10
C GLY A 89 7.45 33.23 1.30
N HIS A 90 6.27 33.40 1.91
CA HIS A 90 5.00 33.38 1.15
C HIS A 90 4.28 34.74 1.05
N ASP A 91 4.75 35.77 1.78
CA ASP A 91 4.13 37.11 1.76
C ASP A 91 4.82 38.10 0.79
N ALA A 92 5.83 37.67 0.03
CA ALA A 92 6.66 38.55 -0.81
C ALA A 92 6.23 38.65 -2.29
N ASP A 93 5.37 37.76 -2.79
CA ASP A 93 5.03 37.68 -4.23
C ASP A 93 3.59 38.15 -4.55
N ALA A 94 3.06 39.09 -3.76
CA ALA A 94 1.82 39.80 -4.06
C ALA A 94 1.94 41.29 -3.69
N GLN A 95 2.81 42.02 -4.39
CA GLN A 95 2.78 43.49 -4.47
C GLN A 95 3.45 43.99 -5.76
#